data_AF-A0AA89C3Z9-F1
#
_entry.id   AF-A0AA89C3Z9-F1
#
_cell.length_a   1.000
_cell.length_b   1.000
_cell.length_c   1.000
_cell.angle_alpha   90.00
_cell.angle_beta   90.00
_cell.angle_gamma   90.00
#
_symmetry.space_group_name_H-M   'P 1'
#
loop_
_entity.id
_entity.type
_entity.pdbx_description
1 polymer ?
#
loop_
_entity_poly.entity_id
_entity_poly.type
_entity_poly.pdbx_seq_one_letter_code
_entity_poly.pdbx_strand_id
1 'polypeptide(L)'
;FQQVKVSVFNSSTEVAYLIFDAMWTDRFSWFNKSRLISTSYNMTHLMSQPFNFFSISGDATSSVVRRFLITRNYGGCVNDKGWILVSDGRNQIFSCNVDDVTTTTVYHSSLDIEQNFSKSSTSIGVMSTH
;
A
#
# COMPACT_ATOMS: atom_id res chain seq x y z
N PHE A 1 10.71 -14.81 16.96
CA PHE A 1 10.52 -13.71 16.00
C PHE A 1 9.43 -14.12 15.04
N GLN A 2 8.49 -13.22 14.73
CA GLN A 2 7.48 -13.47 13.71
C GLN A 2 7.45 -12.25 12.80
N GLN A 3 7.85 -12.43 11.56
CA GLN A 3 7.91 -11.35 10.60
C GLN A 3 6.95 -11.64 9.46
N VAL A 4 6.38 -10.59 8.89
CA VAL A 4 5.58 -10.67 7.68
C VAL A 4 6.18 -9.77 6.63
N LYS A 5 6.52 -10.36 5.47
CA LYS A 5 6.97 -9.65 4.29
C LYS A 5 5.78 -9.37 3.38
N VAL A 6 5.62 -8.13 2.99
CA VAL A 6 4.75 -7.70 1.89
C VAL A 6 5.63 -7.37 0.70
N SER A 7 5.34 -7.99 -0.43
CA SER A 7 6.11 -7.86 -1.67
C SER A 7 5.19 -7.37 -2.78
N VAL A 8 5.59 -6.32 -3.49
CA VAL A 8 4.91 -5.88 -4.71
C VAL A 8 5.66 -6.47 -5.90
N PHE A 9 4.94 -7.12 -6.80
CA PHE A 9 5.50 -7.71 -8.00
C PHE A 9 5.02 -6.96 -9.23
N ASN A 10 5.96 -6.75 -10.16
CA ASN A 10 5.65 -6.43 -11.54
C ASN A 10 6.06 -7.63 -12.39
N SER A 11 5.07 -8.31 -12.98
CA SER A 11 5.20 -9.66 -13.53
C SER A 11 5.78 -10.62 -12.48
N SER A 12 6.99 -11.16 -12.68
CA SER A 12 7.65 -12.10 -11.76
C SER A 12 8.78 -11.47 -10.94
N THR A 13 8.96 -10.15 -11.03
CA THR A 13 10.05 -9.43 -10.35
C THR A 13 9.50 -8.67 -9.15
N GLU A 14 10.09 -8.88 -7.97
CA GLU A 14 9.81 -8.09 -6.77
C GLU A 14 10.35 -6.66 -7.00
N VAL A 15 9.46 -5.67 -7.03
CA VAL A 15 9.79 -4.26 -7.29
C VAL A 15 9.74 -3.41 -6.02
N ALA A 16 9.05 -3.86 -4.99
CA ALA A 16 9.09 -3.25 -3.67
C ALA A 16 8.82 -4.28 -2.57
N TYR A 17 9.32 -4.04 -1.36
CA TYR A 17 8.98 -4.85 -0.20
C TYR A 17 8.89 -4.02 1.09
N LEU A 18 8.13 -4.53 2.05
CA LEU A 18 8.15 -4.10 3.45
C LEU A 18 8.14 -5.33 4.36
N ILE A 19 8.93 -5.31 5.43
CA ILE A 19 8.98 -6.36 6.45
C ILE A 19 8.49 -5.76 7.76
N PHE A 20 7.52 -6.43 8.39
CA PHE A 20 6.89 -5.99 9.63
C PHE A 20 7.12 -6.98 10.77
N ASP A 21 7.16 -6.45 12.00
CA ASP A 21 7.03 -7.25 13.22
C ASP A 21 5.56 -7.62 13.45
N ALA A 22 5.27 -8.90 13.26
CA ALA A 22 3.93 -9.46 13.43
C ALA A 22 3.71 -10.08 14.82
N MET A 23 4.67 -9.98 15.75
CA MET A 23 4.45 -10.49 17.10
C MET A 23 3.30 -9.78 17.80
N TRP A 24 2.41 -10.57 18.42
CA TRP A 24 1.25 -10.11 19.18
C TRP A 24 0.29 -9.24 18.36
N THR A 25 0.08 -9.62 17.10
CA THR A 25 -0.85 -8.96 16.18
C THR A 25 -1.99 -9.88 15.79
N ASP A 26 -3.05 -9.29 15.26
CA ASP A 26 -4.09 -9.98 14.53
C ASP A 26 -3.90 -9.79 13.02
N ARG A 27 -4.77 -10.41 12.23
CA ARG A 27 -4.73 -10.39 10.76
C ARG A 27 -4.72 -8.98 10.11
N PHE A 28 -5.09 -7.93 10.82
CA PHE A 28 -5.16 -6.55 10.34
C PHE A 28 -4.14 -5.59 10.98
N SER A 29 -3.63 -5.89 12.18
CA SER A 29 -2.83 -4.95 12.97
C SER A 29 -1.31 -5.03 12.75
N TRP A 30 -0.79 -6.06 12.08
CA TRP A 30 0.65 -6.19 11.79
C TRP A 30 1.16 -5.18 10.75
N PHE A 31 0.33 -4.81 9.78
CA PHE A 31 0.69 -3.84 8.75
C PHE A 31 0.47 -2.43 9.28
N ASN A 32 1.42 -1.95 10.08
CA ASN A 32 1.36 -0.65 10.71
C ASN A 32 2.74 0.02 10.70
N LYS A 33 2.76 1.35 10.59
CA LYS A 33 3.99 2.16 10.62
C LYS A 33 4.92 1.79 11.79
N SER A 34 4.37 1.63 12.99
CA SER A 34 5.14 1.33 14.20
C SER A 34 5.82 -0.04 14.21
N ARG A 35 5.40 -0.94 13.31
CA ARG A 35 5.89 -2.31 13.20
C ARG A 35 6.82 -2.53 12.02
N LEU A 36 7.08 -1.49 11.22
CA LEU A 36 7.95 -1.60 10.05
C LEU A 36 9.40 -1.80 10.49
N ILE A 37 9.99 -2.94 10.10
CA ILE A 37 11.37 -3.32 10.39
C ILE A 37 12.29 -2.87 9.25
N SER A 38 11.91 -3.16 8.01
CA SER A 38 12.69 -2.80 6.82
C SER A 38 11.82 -2.64 5.59
N THR A 39 12.34 -1.96 4.57
CA THR A 39 11.63 -1.68 3.33
C THR A 39 12.61 -1.41 2.20
N SER A 40 12.19 -1.63 0.95
CA SER A 40 12.93 -1.18 -0.24
C SER A 40 12.83 0.33 -0.47
N TYR A 41 11.85 0.99 0.17
CA TYR A 41 11.70 2.44 0.12
C TYR A 41 12.71 3.13 1.04
N ASN A 42 12.85 4.44 0.90
CA ASN A 42 13.66 5.26 1.79
C ASN A 42 13.03 5.29 3.18
N MET A 43 13.57 4.47 4.09
CA MET A 43 13.05 4.28 5.45
C MET A 43 12.95 5.59 6.22
N THR A 44 14.01 6.40 6.22
CA THR A 44 14.06 7.67 6.95
C THR A 44 12.99 8.63 6.46
N HIS A 45 12.86 8.76 5.13
CA HIS A 45 11.85 9.63 4.52
C HIS A 45 10.44 9.15 4.86
N LEU A 46 10.13 7.88 4.59
CA LEU A 46 8.80 7.28 4.86
C LEU A 46 8.41 7.48 6.32
N MET A 47 9.31 7.22 7.27
CA MET A 47 9.00 7.35 8.69
C MET A 47 8.78 8.80 9.13
N SER A 48 9.33 9.79 8.41
CA SER A 48 9.11 11.22 8.68
C SER A 48 7.78 11.77 8.13
N GLN A 49 7.12 11.07 7.21
CA GLN A 49 5.93 11.60 6.55
C GLN A 49 4.66 11.47 7.43
N PRO A 50 3.68 12.39 7.25
CA PRO A 50 2.33 12.17 7.72
C PRO A 50 1.65 11.06 6.90
N PHE A 51 0.64 10.41 7.48
CA PHE A 51 -0.12 9.37 6.80
C PHE A 51 -1.60 9.59 7.00
N ASN A 52 -2.38 9.57 5.91
CA ASN A 52 -3.83 9.40 6.00
C ASN A 52 -4.16 7.95 6.39
N PHE A 53 -3.45 6.99 5.77
CA PHE A 53 -3.58 5.57 6.09
C PHE A 53 -2.22 4.87 6.02
N PHE A 54 -2.03 3.94 6.96
CA PHE A 54 -0.99 2.93 6.97
C PHE A 54 -1.60 1.66 7.58
N SER A 55 -2.46 0.99 6.81
CA SER A 55 -3.25 -0.15 7.32
C SER A 55 -3.76 -1.05 6.20
N ILE A 56 -4.10 -2.29 6.56
CA ILE A 56 -4.74 -3.25 5.62
C ILE A 56 -6.14 -2.79 5.24
N SER A 57 -6.90 -2.28 6.21
CA SER A 57 -8.27 -1.80 5.97
C SER A 57 -8.32 -0.62 5.01
N GLY A 58 -7.30 0.26 5.07
CA GLY A 58 -7.17 1.44 4.22
C GLY A 58 -8.44 2.31 4.21
N ASP A 59 -8.77 2.82 3.03
CA ASP A 59 -9.97 3.63 2.78
C ASP A 59 -11.05 2.78 2.11
N ALA A 60 -11.95 2.23 2.93
CA ALA A 60 -13.01 1.33 2.50
C ALA A 60 -14.38 1.93 2.84
N THR A 61 -14.88 2.79 1.95
CA THR A 61 -16.20 3.42 2.05
C THR A 61 -17.20 2.78 1.08
N SER A 62 -18.41 3.32 0.99
CA SER A 62 -19.35 2.96 -0.06
C SER A 62 -18.82 3.33 -1.45
N SER A 63 -17.99 4.38 -1.55
CA SER A 63 -17.57 5.01 -2.80
C SER A 63 -16.19 4.56 -3.29
N VAL A 64 -15.31 4.08 -2.41
CA VAL A 64 -13.98 3.56 -2.78
C VAL A 64 -13.60 2.39 -1.89
N VAL A 65 -12.81 1.44 -2.42
CA VAL A 65 -12.24 0.33 -1.64
C VAL A 65 -10.75 0.21 -1.94
N ARG A 66 -9.97 0.84 -1.07
CA ARG A 66 -8.51 0.93 -1.11
C ARG A 66 -7.95 0.16 0.09
N ARG A 67 -7.38 -1.02 -0.13
CA ARG A 67 -6.77 -1.91 0.86
C ARG A 67 -5.24 -1.83 0.84
N PHE A 68 -4.59 -2.42 1.85
CA PHE A 68 -3.12 -2.43 1.97
C PHE A 68 -2.51 -1.07 1.63
N LEU A 69 -3.02 -0.05 2.31
CA LEU A 69 -2.84 1.33 1.91
C LEU A 69 -1.78 1.99 2.77
N ILE A 70 -0.75 2.51 2.11
CA ILE A 70 0.24 3.43 2.68
C ILE A 70 0.15 4.72 1.88
N THR A 71 -0.58 5.71 2.38
CA THR A 71 -0.78 7.00 1.73
C THR A 71 -0.36 8.15 2.63
N ARG A 72 0.33 9.12 2.03
CA ARG A 72 0.76 10.34 2.69
C ARG A 72 -0.39 11.32 2.83
N ASN A 73 -1.09 11.61 1.73
CA ASN A 73 -2.14 12.61 1.66
C ASN A 73 -3.11 12.33 0.52
N TYR A 74 -4.32 12.88 0.65
CA TYR A 74 -5.24 13.08 -0.47
C TYR A 74 -5.17 14.52 -0.95
N GLY A 75 -5.21 14.70 -2.27
CA GLY A 75 -5.15 16.01 -2.92
C GLY A 75 -5.98 16.08 -4.20
N GLY A 76 -6.90 15.13 -4.36
CA GLY A 76 -7.55 14.82 -5.62
C GLY A 76 -6.70 13.87 -6.47
N CYS A 77 -7.29 13.31 -7.52
CA CYS A 77 -6.71 12.17 -8.25
C CYS A 77 -5.28 12.40 -8.78
N VAL A 78 -4.93 13.64 -9.13
CA VAL A 78 -3.59 13.99 -9.62
C VAL A 78 -2.58 14.29 -8.50
N ASN A 79 -3.00 14.30 -7.24
CA ASN A 79 -2.16 14.61 -6.07
C ASN A 79 -2.36 13.61 -4.90
N ASP A 80 -3.04 12.49 -5.13
CA ASP A 80 -3.17 11.38 -4.18
C ASP A 80 -1.85 10.60 -4.14
N LYS A 81 -1.06 10.81 -3.09
CA LYS A 81 0.32 10.32 -2.97
C LYS A 81 0.47 9.21 -1.95
N GLY A 82 1.32 8.25 -2.25
CA GLY A 82 1.70 7.21 -1.30
C GLY A 82 2.72 6.23 -1.86
N TRP A 83 2.80 5.08 -1.21
CA TRP A 83 3.76 4.03 -1.51
C TRP A 83 3.09 2.76 -2.02
N ILE A 84 1.98 2.34 -1.42
CA ILE A 84 1.23 1.15 -1.83
C ILE A 84 -0.27 1.42 -1.69
N LEU A 85 -1.03 0.95 -2.68
CA LEU A 85 -2.49 0.93 -2.70
C LEU A 85 -2.95 -0.34 -3.41
N VAL A 86 -3.82 -1.12 -2.80
CA VAL A 86 -4.55 -2.19 -3.49
C VAL A 86 -5.98 -1.72 -3.71
N SER A 87 -6.39 -1.53 -4.96
CA SER A 87 -7.73 -1.09 -5.32
C SER A 87 -8.55 -2.27 -5.79
N ASP A 88 -9.67 -2.55 -5.12
CA ASP A 88 -10.54 -3.68 -5.45
C ASP A 88 -11.62 -3.34 -6.49
N GLY A 89 -11.66 -2.10 -6.98
CA GLY A 89 -12.58 -1.67 -8.03
C GLY A 89 -14.04 -1.60 -7.57
N ARG A 90 -14.65 -0.41 -7.65
CA ARG A 90 -16.11 -0.28 -7.58
C ARG A 90 -16.56 0.76 -8.59
N ASN A 91 -17.57 0.38 -9.37
CA ASN A 91 -18.22 1.23 -10.38
C ASN A 91 -18.83 2.46 -9.70
N GLN A 92 -18.15 3.61 -9.73
CA GLN A 92 -18.52 4.79 -8.93
C GLN A 92 -18.29 6.10 -9.69
N ILE A 93 -19.30 6.97 -9.59
CA ILE A 93 -19.52 8.18 -10.42
C ILE A 93 -18.54 9.34 -10.10
N PHE A 94 -17.71 9.20 -9.06
CA PHE A 94 -16.75 10.22 -8.58
C PHE A 94 -15.40 9.65 -8.15
N SER A 95 -14.94 8.58 -8.80
CA SER A 95 -13.73 7.87 -8.39
C SER A 95 -12.50 8.34 -9.17
N CYS A 96 -11.31 8.20 -8.58
CA CYS A 96 -10.07 8.44 -9.32
C CYS A 96 -9.79 7.28 -10.28
N ASN A 97 -8.90 7.49 -11.25
CA ASN A 97 -8.47 6.42 -12.17
C ASN A 97 -7.96 5.17 -11.43
N VAL A 98 -7.46 5.33 -10.20
CA VAL A 98 -7.01 4.21 -9.36
C VAL A 98 -8.13 3.41 -8.73
N ASP A 99 -9.34 3.95 -8.72
CA ASP A 99 -10.55 3.32 -8.17
C ASP A 99 -11.45 2.77 -9.28
N ASP A 100 -11.32 3.30 -10.50
CA ASP A 100 -12.01 2.83 -11.72
C ASP A 100 -11.25 1.65 -12.36
N VAL A 101 -11.17 0.57 -11.59
CA VAL A 101 -10.56 -0.70 -12.03
C VAL A 101 -11.61 -1.81 -12.01
N THR A 102 -11.57 -2.72 -12.98
CA THR A 102 -12.53 -3.84 -13.08
C THR A 102 -12.08 -5.07 -12.30
N THR A 103 -10.83 -5.08 -11.84
CA THR A 103 -10.22 -6.16 -11.05
C THR A 103 -9.28 -5.57 -10.02
N THR A 104 -8.96 -6.33 -8.98
CA THR A 104 -8.00 -5.93 -7.95
C THR A 104 -6.67 -5.52 -8.59
N THR A 105 -6.31 -4.24 -8.44
CA THR A 105 -5.12 -3.64 -9.04
C THR A 105 -4.21 -3.10 -7.94
N VAL A 106 -2.92 -3.36 -8.05
CA VAL A 106 -1.92 -2.86 -7.11
C VAL A 106 -1.28 -1.61 -7.70
N TYR A 107 -1.26 -0.51 -6.97
CA TYR A 107 -0.49 0.68 -7.27
C TYR A 107 0.67 0.77 -6.28
N HIS A 108 1.83 1.17 -6.76
CA HIS A 108 2.98 1.38 -5.91
C HIS A 108 3.82 2.57 -6.39
N SER A 109 4.59 3.16 -5.47
CA SER A 109 5.62 4.12 -5.88
C SER A 109 6.75 3.38 -6.56
N SER A 110 7.13 3.87 -7.74
CA SER A 110 8.34 3.42 -8.46
C SER A 110 9.60 4.17 -8.03
N LEU A 111 9.45 5.15 -7.13
CA LEU A 111 10.54 5.87 -6.47
C LEU A 111 10.78 5.25 -5.09
N ASP A 112 11.89 5.60 -4.46
CA ASP A 112 12.14 5.28 -3.05
C ASP A 112 11.29 6.13 -2.08
N ILE A 113 10.61 7.17 -2.57
CA ILE A 113 9.70 8.07 -1.83
C ILE A 113 8.25 7.96 -2.31
N GLU A 114 7.31 8.70 -1.72
CA GLU A 114 5.91 8.71 -2.19
C GLU A 114 5.79 9.26 -3.62
N GLN A 115 4.84 8.70 -4.37
CA GLN A 115 4.49 9.15 -5.70
C GLN A 115 2.97 9.25 -5.82
N ASN A 116 2.48 10.07 -6.75
CA ASN A 116 1.08 10.02 -7.15
C ASN A 116 0.72 8.60 -7.61
N PHE A 117 -0.41 8.05 -7.16
CA PHE A 117 -0.85 6.75 -7.61
C PHE A 117 -1.27 6.82 -9.09
N SER A 118 -0.37 6.45 -9.98
CA SER A 118 -0.62 6.43 -11.43
C SER A 118 -0.03 5.22 -12.14
N LYS A 119 0.91 4.51 -11.50
CA LYS A 119 1.53 3.29 -12.00
C LYS A 119 0.95 2.07 -11.30
N SER A 120 0.39 1.16 -12.08
CA SER A 120 -0.05 -0.14 -11.59
C SER A 120 1.07 -1.19 -11.67
N SER A 121 0.96 -2.20 -10.80
CA SER A 121 1.74 -3.43 -10.73
C SER A 121 0.80 -4.62 -10.88
N THR A 122 1.37 -5.79 -11.18
CA THR A 122 0.58 -6.98 -11.46
C THR A 122 0.04 -7.67 -10.21
N SER A 123 0.77 -7.63 -9.09
CA SER A 123 0.33 -8.34 -7.88
C SER A 123 1.03 -7.89 -6.60
N ILE A 124 0.45 -8.31 -5.46
CA ILE A 124 1.00 -8.18 -4.12
C ILE A 124 1.06 -9.57 -3.47
N GLY A 125 2.17 -9.91 -2.84
CA GLY A 125 2.38 -11.13 -2.07
C GLY A 125 2.55 -10.83 -0.59
N VAL A 126 1.99 -11.68 0.27
CA VAL A 126 2.15 -11.59 1.73
C VAL A 126 2.68 -12.94 2.23
N MET A 127 3.82 -12.94 2.89
CA MET A 127 4.49 -14.16 3.34
C MET A 127 4.97 -14.01 4.78
N SER A 128 4.72 -15.01 5.63
CA SER A 128 5.38 -15.11 6.93
C SER A 128 6.83 -15.51 6.72
N THR A 129 7.76 -14.84 7.39
CA THR A 129 9.18 -15.19 7.41
C THR A 129 9.58 -15.66 8.82
N HIS A 130 10.39 -16.72 8.89
CA HIS A 130 10.91 -17.30 10.13
C HIS A 130 12.19 -16.61 10.59
#